data_AF-A0A974QDS5-F1
#
_entry.id   AF-A0A974QDS5-F1
#
_cell.length_a   1.000
_cell.length_b   1.000
_cell.length_c   1.000
_cell.angle_alpha   90.00
_cell.angle_beta   90.00
_cell.angle_gamma   90.00
#
_symmetry.space_group_name_H-M   'P 1'
#
loop_
_entity.id
_entity.type
_entity.pdbx_description
1 polymer ?
#
loop_
_entity_poly.entity_id
_entity_poly.type
_entity_poly.pdbx_seq_one_letter_code
_entity_poly.pdbx_strand_id
1 'polypeptide(L)' 'MATPIKMYALLYSESQRYFHIETVAAMIDRNIRMYLDNRRGDYVTLAIGSTVEELREIKRQLVEKRADVAASRHLINPDE' A
#
# COMPACT_ATOMS: atom_id res chain seq x y z
N MET A 1 -10.04 26.36 -16.58
CA MET A 1 -8.77 25.63 -16.41
C MET A 1 -9.09 24.29 -15.76
N ALA A 2 -8.68 23.17 -16.34
CA ALA A 2 -8.89 21.86 -15.72
C ALA A 2 -7.91 21.71 -14.55
N THR A 3 -8.43 21.51 -13.34
CA THR A 3 -7.59 21.17 -12.18
C THR A 3 -6.97 19.80 -12.46
N PRO A 4 -5.63 19.65 -12.39
CA PRO A 4 -5.03 18.34 -12.58
C PRO A 4 -5.59 17.37 -11.53
N ILE A 5 -6.18 16.27 -12.00
CA ILE A 5 -6.73 15.25 -11.12
C ILE A 5 -5.57 14.64 -10.35
N LYS A 6 -5.54 14.89 -9.03
CA LYS A 6 -4.56 14.28 -8.14
C LYS A 6 -5.00 12.85 -7.85
N MET A 7 -4.15 11.90 -8.20
CA MET A 7 -4.31 10.50 -7.80
C MET A 7 -3.36 10.17 -6.66
N TYR A 8 -3.79 9.28 -5.79
CA TYR A 8 -3.07 8.81 -4.62
C TYR A 8 -2.83 7.32 -4.72
N ALA A 9 -1.74 6.84 -4.14
CA ALA A 9 -1.39 5.42 -4.05
C ALA A 9 -1.31 4.99 -2.58
N LEU A 10 -1.90 3.85 -2.26
CA LEU A 10 -1.70 3.14 -1.01
C LEU A 10 -0.59 2.11 -1.20
N LEU A 11 0.48 2.26 -0.44
CA LEU A 11 1.65 1.40 -0.48
C LEU A 11 1.83 0.67 0.84
N TYR A 12 2.45 -0.50 0.79
CA TYR A 12 2.87 -1.24 1.97
C TYR A 12 4.35 -1.61 1.87
N SER A 13 5.11 -1.28 2.91
CA SER A 13 6.50 -1.71 3.07
C SER A 13 6.53 -2.98 3.92
N GLU A 14 6.99 -4.08 3.34
CA GLU A 14 7.15 -5.35 4.05
C GLU A 14 8.19 -5.23 5.18
N SER A 15 9.32 -4.56 4.93
CA SER A 15 10.40 -4.44 5.91
C SER A 15 10.03 -3.60 7.12
N GLN A 16 9.23 -2.54 6.92
CA GLN A 16 8.76 -1.65 7.99
C GLN A 16 7.40 -2.06 8.55
N ARG A 17 6.71 -3.02 7.92
CA ARG A 17 5.34 -3.45 8.24
C ARG A 17 4.36 -2.28 8.34
N TYR A 18 4.48 -1.31 7.42
CA TYR A 18 3.76 -0.04 7.50
C TYR A 18 3.11 0.36 6.18
N PHE A 19 1.96 1.04 6.29
CA PHE A 19 1.21 1.58 5.15
C PHE A 19 1.55 3.04 4.89
N HIS A 20 1.85 3.38 3.65
CA HIS A 20 2.13 4.75 3.22
C HIS A 20 1.09 5.19 2.19
N ILE A 21 0.65 6.45 2.26
CA ILE A 21 -0.18 7.07 1.23
C ILE A 21 0.57 8.27 0.68
N GLU A 22 0.78 8.31 -0.63
CA GLU A 22 1.38 9.42 -1.34
C GLU A 22 0.67 9.67 -2.66
N THR A 23 0.99 10.77 -3.34
CA THR A 23 0.49 10.99 -4.70
C THR A 23 1.13 10.00 -5.67
N VAL A 24 0.39 9.56 -6.69
CA VAL A 24 0.93 8.69 -7.76
C VAL A 24 2.14 9.31 -8.44
N ALA A 25 2.16 10.64 -8.64
CA ALA A 25 3.31 11.35 -9.18
C ALA A 25 4.58 11.16 -8.33
N ALA A 26 4.48 11.40 -7.01
CA ALA A 26 5.60 11.20 -6.09
C ALA A 26 6.09 9.73 -6.06
N MET A 27 5.16 8.77 -6.08
CA MET A 27 5.50 7.34 -6.17
C MET A 27 6.29 7.03 -7.45
N ILE A 28 5.82 7.53 -8.61
CA ILE A 28 6.47 7.32 -9.91
C ILE A 28 7.86 7.95 -9.90
N ASP A 29 8.00 9.20 -9.45
CA ASP A 29 9.29 9.89 -9.37
C ASP A 29 10.29 9.12 -8.49
N ARG A 30 9.84 8.63 -7.33
CA ARG A 30 10.68 7.78 -6.47
C ARG A 30 11.10 6.50 -7.21
N ASN A 31 10.16 5.80 -7.84
CA ASN A 31 10.44 4.54 -8.53
C ASN A 31 11.41 4.72 -9.70
N ILE A 32 11.27 5.79 -10.48
CA ILE A 32 12.19 6.14 -11.58
C ILE A 32 13.61 6.35 -11.03
N ARG A 33 13.76 7.14 -9.97
CA ARG A 33 15.09 7.36 -9.35
C ARG A 33 15.70 6.05 -8.87
N MET A 34 14.92 5.21 -8.21
CA MET A 34 15.38 3.90 -7.74
C MET A 34 15.83 3.00 -8.90
N TYR A 35 15.08 2.99 -10.01
CA TYR A 35 15.46 2.25 -11.21
C TYR A 35 16.79 2.75 -11.79
N LEU A 36 16.93 4.07 -11.96
CA LEU A 36 18.15 4.68 -12.50
C LEU A 36 19.37 4.45 -11.60
N ASP A 37 19.17 4.47 -10.28
CA ASP A 37 20.24 4.23 -9.28
C ASP A 37 20.52 2.73 -9.05
N ASN A 38 19.86 1.82 -9.77
CA ASN A 38 19.91 0.37 -9.55
C ASN A 38 19.62 -0.05 -8.09
N ARG A 39 18.71 0.68 -7.43
CA ARG A 39 18.24 0.43 -6.06
C ARG A 39 16.93 -0.34 -6.07
N ARG A 40 16.77 -1.25 -5.11
CA ARG A 40 15.52 -1.98 -4.89
C ARG A 40 14.71 -1.34 -3.77
N GLY A 41 13.38 -1.40 -3.88
CA GLY A 41 12.43 -0.95 -2.88
C GLY A 41 11.52 -2.08 -2.48
N ASP A 42 11.01 -2.03 -1.26
CA ASP A 42 10.10 -3.02 -0.68
C ASP A 42 8.65 -2.53 -0.60
N TYR A 43 8.36 -1.38 -1.21
CA TYR A 43 7.01 -0.84 -1.31
C TYR A 43 6.21 -1.58 -2.38
N VAL A 44 5.12 -2.22 -1.96
CA VAL A 44 4.11 -2.83 -2.82
C VAL A 44 2.92 -1.87 -2.96
N THR A 45 2.51 -1.57 -4.19
CA THR A 45 1.30 -0.79 -4.44
C THR A 45 0.06 -1.66 -4.28
N LEU A 46 -0.78 -1.33 -3.31
CA LEU A 46 -2.00 -2.08 -2.99
C LEU A 46 -3.26 -1.48 -3.61
N ALA A 47 -3.32 -0.15 -3.77
CA ALA A 47 -4.44 0.54 -4.40
C ALA A 47 -4.05 1.91 -4.96
N ILE A 48 -4.83 2.40 -5.92
CA ILE A 48 -4.78 3.78 -6.43
C ILE A 48 -6.19 4.37 -6.34
N GLY A 49 -6.30 5.61 -5.87
CA GLY A 49 -7.57 6.27 -5.62
C GLY A 49 -7.54 7.75 -5.96
N SER A 50 -8.73 8.34 -6.07
CA SER A 50 -8.90 9.76 -6.37
C SER A 50 -8.82 10.66 -5.11
N THR A 51 -9.00 10.06 -3.93
CA THR A 51 -8.94 10.73 -2.63
C THR A 51 -8.15 9.91 -1.62
N VAL A 52 -7.67 10.57 -0.56
CA VAL A 52 -6.96 9.88 0.54
C VAL A 52 -7.94 9.08 1.39
N GLU A 53 -9.18 9.57 1.52
CA GLU A 53 -10.26 8.95 2.29
C GLU A 53 -10.63 7.57 1.73
N GLU A 54 -10.75 7.46 0.40
CA GLU A 54 -10.95 6.18 -0.30
C GLU A 54 -9.85 5.16 0.05
N LEU A 55 -8.58 5.60 0.02
CA LEU A 55 -7.45 4.74 0.34
C LEU A 55 -7.37 4.36 1.82
N ARG A 56 -7.82 5.24 2.73
CA ARG A 56 -7.92 4.93 4.16
C ARG A 56 -8.97 3.86 4.43
N GLU A 57 -10.08 3.89 3.70
CA GLU A 57 -11.11 2.88 3.78
C GLU A 57 -10.61 1.52 3.26
N ILE A 58 -9.91 1.51 2.11
CA ILE A 58 -9.26 0.29 1.61
C ILE A 58 -8.25 -0.25 2.64
N LYS A 59 -7.42 0.62 3.24
CA LYS A 59 -6.49 0.22 4.30
C LYS A 59 -7.22 -0.44 5.47
N ARG A 60 -8.35 0.12 5.93
CA ARG A 60 -9.16 -0.45 7.02
C ARG A 60 -9.62 -1.86 6.66
N GLN A 61 -10.19 -2.05 5.47
CA GLN A 61 -10.65 -3.35 4.99
C GLN A 61 -9.52 -4.38 4.87
N LEU A 62 -8.32 -3.97 4.44
CA LEU A 62 -7.15 -4.83 4.36
C LEU A 62 -6.69 -5.30 5.74
N VAL A 63 -6.70 -4.42 6.75
CA VAL A 63 -6.34 -4.77 8.12
C VAL A 63 -7.34 -5.76 8.72
N GLU A 64 -8.63 -5.53 8.51
CA GLU A 64 -9.71 -6.43 8.96
C GLU A 64 -9.55 -7.82 8.32
N LYS A 65 -9.44 -7.88 6.99
CA LYS A 65 -9.24 -9.15 6.26
C LYS A 65 -7.98 -9.90 6.70
N ARG A 66 -6.89 -9.18 7.03
CA ARG A 66 -5.65 -9.81 7.51
C ARG A 66 -5.86 -10.47 8.88
N ALA A 67 -6.66 -9.86 9.76
CA ALA A 67 -7.01 -10.46 11.04
C ALA A 67 -7.83 -11.74 10.85
N ASP A 68 -8.80 -11.74 9.92
CA ASP A 68 -9.61 -12.91 9.61
C ASP A 68 -8.78 -14.07 9.04
N VAL A 69 -7.83 -13.78 8.15
CA VAL A 69 -6.90 -14.79 7.60
C VAL A 69 -5.99 -15.36 8.69
N ALA A 70 -5.50 -14.51 9.60
CA ALA A 70 -4.65 -14.95 10.72
C ALA A 70 -5.42 -15.82 11.72
N ALA A 71 -6.66 -15.46 12.03
CA ALA A 71 -7.56 -16.25 12.87
C ALA A 71 -7.89 -17.60 12.21
N SER A 72 -8.19 -17.60 10.91
CA SER A 72 -8.46 -18.82 10.15
C SER A 72 -7.25 -19.76 10.11
N ARG A 73 -6.02 -19.22 10.02
CA ARG A 73 -4.80 -20.05 10.09
C ARG A 73 -4.59 -20.69 11.46
N HIS A 74 -4.84 -19.98 12.55
CA HIS A 74 -4.75 -20.54 13.92
C HIS A 74 -5.77 -21.64 14.17
N LEU A 75 -6.96 -21.54 13.58
CA LEU A 75 -7.99 -22.58 13.71
C LEU A 75 -7.63 -23.86 12.93
N ILE A 76 -6.81 -23.74 11.88
CA ILE A 76 -6.36 -24.89 11.07
C ILE A 76 -5.10 -25.52 11.68
N ASN A 77 -4.21 -24.73 12.27
CA ASN A 77 -3.00 -25.19 12.98
C ASN A 77 -2.94 -24.60 14.40
N PRO A 78 -3.57 -25.25 15.40
CA PRO A 78 -3.54 -24.75 16.78
C PRO A 78 -2.20 -24.94 17.52
N ASP A 79 -1.29 -25.78 16.99
CA ASP A 79 -0.09 -26.28 17.71
C ASP A 79 1.25 -26.15 16.93
N GLU A 80 1.49 -25.02 16.24
CA GLU A 80 2.88 -24.62 15.84
C GLU A 80 3.42 -23.53 16.77
#